data_AF-K7YJY5-F1
#
_entry.id   AF-K7YJY5-F1
#
_cell.length_a   1.000
_cell.length_b   1.000
_cell.length_c   1.000
_cell.angle_alpha   90.00
_cell.angle_beta   90.00
_cell.angle_gamma   90.00
#
_symmetry.space_group_name_H-M   'P 1'
#
loop_
_entity.id
_entity.type
_entity.pdbx_description
1 polymer ?
#
loop_
_entity_poly.entity_id
_entity_poly.type
_entity_poly.pdbx_seq_one_letter_code
_entity_poly.pdbx_strand_id
1 'polypeptide(L)'
;AKYNIKLTPILLNLWIDDGVPLFEKFCGSDSSNYRPTPSIDLRTETTLNASERLQTPYKWYTDPDCRQYVKDFITKVVTRVNTINGIAYKDDPTIFSWNMLNEPRCKYCGPEAVTEW
;
A
#
# COMPACT_ATOMS: atom_id res chain seq x y z
N ALA A 1 1.92 23.67 -11.21
CA ALA A 1 2.40 24.59 -12.26
C ALA A 1 2.60 26.05 -11.80
N LYS A 2 1.55 26.82 -11.49
CA LYS A 2 1.61 28.30 -11.29
C LYS A 2 2.72 28.82 -10.37
N TYR A 3 3.01 28.11 -9.28
CA TYR A 3 3.99 28.53 -8.26
C TYR A 3 5.32 27.78 -8.34
N ASN A 4 5.55 27.01 -9.41
CA ASN A 4 6.75 26.21 -9.60
C ASN A 4 7.07 25.21 -8.45
N ILE A 5 6.05 24.82 -7.68
CA ILE A 5 6.14 23.75 -6.68
C ILE A 5 5.92 22.40 -7.37
N LYS A 6 6.68 21.39 -6.93
CA LYS A 6 6.49 20.00 -7.34
C LYS A 6 5.88 19.18 -6.20
N LEU A 7 5.13 18.15 -6.58
CA LEU A 7 4.43 17.27 -5.64
C LEU A 7 5.00 15.87 -5.67
N THR A 8 4.96 15.21 -4.52
CA THR A 8 5.12 13.75 -4.39
C THR A 8 3.83 13.20 -3.79
N PRO A 9 2.82 12.86 -4.61
CA PRO A 9 1.59 12.27 -4.11
C PRO A 9 1.88 10.94 -3.43
N ILE A 10 1.37 10.78 -2.21
CA ILE A 10 1.38 9.50 -1.49
C ILE A 10 0.04 8.83 -1.72
N LEU A 11 0.04 7.69 -2.40
CA LEU A 11 -1.20 7.08 -2.93
C LEU A 11 -1.94 6.26 -1.88
N LEU A 12 -1.22 5.63 -0.95
CA LEU A 12 -1.76 4.79 0.09
C LEU A 12 -1.14 5.16 1.44
N ASN A 13 -1.78 4.75 2.53
CA ASN A 13 -1.25 4.91 3.87
C ASN A 13 -1.35 3.58 4.63
N LEU A 14 -0.28 3.18 5.34
CA LEU A 14 -0.35 2.00 6.19
C LEU A 14 -1.28 2.26 7.39
N TRP A 15 -1.15 3.45 7.96
CA TRP A 15 -1.89 3.89 9.13
C TRP A 15 -3.23 4.43 8.72
N ILE A 16 -4.22 4.35 9.63
CA ILE A 16 -5.62 4.81 9.55
C ILE A 16 -6.63 3.78 9.02
N ASP A 17 -7.86 3.88 9.50
CA ASP A 17 -8.96 2.97 9.13
C ASP A 17 -9.38 3.11 7.65
N ASP A 18 -8.98 4.19 6.98
CA ASP A 18 -9.12 4.45 5.53
C ASP A 18 -7.87 4.12 4.69
N GLY A 19 -6.81 3.58 5.31
CA GLY A 19 -5.57 3.16 4.64
C GLY A 19 -5.58 1.69 4.21
N VAL A 20 -4.46 0.99 4.40
CA VAL A 20 -4.36 -0.47 4.19
C VAL A 20 -5.50 -1.24 4.88
N PRO A 21 -5.92 -0.93 6.12
CA PRO A 21 -7.07 -1.60 6.75
C PRO A 21 -8.38 -1.55 5.94
N LEU A 22 -8.62 -0.48 5.15
CA LEU A 22 -9.78 -0.41 4.26
C LEU A 22 -9.61 -1.31 3.03
N PHE A 23 -8.43 -1.31 2.42
CA PHE A 23 -8.13 -2.20 1.30
C PHE A 23 -8.18 -3.67 1.71
N GLU A 24 -7.78 -4.01 2.95
CA GLU A 24 -7.94 -5.33 3.52
C GLU A 24 -9.40 -5.77 3.57
N LYS A 25 -10.33 -4.85 3.88
CA LYS A 25 -11.78 -5.13 3.83
C LYS A 25 -12.26 -5.38 2.40
N PHE A 26 -11.76 -4.60 1.43
CA PHE A 26 -12.16 -4.76 0.02
C PHE A 26 -11.76 -6.10 -0.57
N CYS A 27 -10.58 -6.61 -0.21
CA CYS A 27 -10.10 -7.91 -0.66
C CYS A 27 -10.30 -9.05 0.35
N GLY A 28 -11.09 -8.83 1.42
CA GLY A 28 -11.48 -9.87 2.38
C GLY A 28 -10.36 -10.42 3.26
N SER A 29 -9.25 -9.69 3.43
CA SER A 29 -8.09 -10.10 4.24
C SER A 29 -8.06 -9.48 5.64
N ASP A 30 -9.01 -8.60 5.98
CA ASP A 30 -9.11 -7.89 7.25
C ASP A 30 -9.26 -8.83 8.47
N SER A 31 -9.91 -9.97 8.28
CA SER A 31 -10.04 -11.01 9.31
C SER A 31 -8.82 -11.95 9.41
N SER A 32 -7.89 -11.89 8.44
CA SER A 32 -6.74 -12.79 8.43
C SER A 32 -5.70 -12.35 9.43
N ASN A 33 -5.41 -13.15 10.46
CA ASN A 33 -4.26 -12.92 11.35
C ASN A 33 -3.04 -13.76 10.94
N TYR A 34 -2.71 -13.77 9.64
CA TYR A 34 -1.56 -14.52 9.16
C TYR A 34 -0.25 -13.91 9.68
N ARG A 35 0.55 -14.75 10.33
CA ARG A 35 1.84 -14.39 10.89
C ARG A 35 2.95 -15.03 10.04
N PRO A 36 3.65 -14.25 9.19
CA PRO A 36 4.78 -14.79 8.45
C PRO A 36 5.91 -15.16 9.42
N THR A 37 6.57 -16.29 9.12
CA THR A 37 7.62 -16.90 9.94
C THR A 37 8.96 -16.83 9.19
N PRO A 38 9.88 -15.93 9.60
CA PRO A 38 11.21 -15.89 9.01
C PRO A 38 12.03 -17.12 9.42
N SER A 39 13.15 -17.34 8.73
CA SER A 39 14.10 -18.43 9.04
C SER A 39 14.61 -18.42 10.48
N ILE A 40 14.61 -17.26 11.13
CA ILE A 40 14.87 -17.10 12.58
C ILE A 40 13.72 -16.31 13.18
N ASP A 41 12.83 -17.01 13.91
CA ASP A 41 11.71 -16.42 14.64
C ASP A 41 11.89 -16.66 16.15
N LEU A 42 12.19 -15.59 16.90
CA LEU A 42 12.46 -15.65 18.34
C LEU A 42 11.22 -15.38 19.20
N ARG A 43 10.05 -15.18 18.57
CA ARG A 43 8.79 -14.91 19.26
C ARG A 43 8.21 -16.23 19.78
N THR A 44 7.66 -16.21 20.99
CA THR A 44 6.99 -17.36 21.61
C THR A 44 5.50 -17.46 21.26
N GLU A 45 4.89 -16.32 20.95
CA GLU A 45 3.46 -16.24 20.59
C GLU A 45 3.20 -16.77 19.18
N THR A 46 2.09 -17.47 19.01
CA THR A 46 1.69 -18.04 17.70
C THR A 46 0.84 -17.08 16.87
N THR A 47 0.30 -16.03 17.47
CA THR A 47 -0.55 -15.01 16.82
C THR A 47 0.06 -13.62 16.96
N LEU A 48 -0.30 -12.71 16.06
CA LEU A 48 0.04 -11.28 16.22
C LEU A 48 -1.02 -10.63 17.12
N ASN A 49 -0.59 -9.73 18.00
CA ASN A 49 -1.54 -8.82 18.65
C ASN A 49 -2.08 -7.79 17.64
N ALA A 50 -3.12 -7.04 18.03
CA ALA A 50 -3.79 -6.11 17.12
C ALA A 50 -2.82 -5.06 16.51
N SER A 51 -1.91 -4.50 17.33
CA SER A 51 -0.93 -3.52 16.86
C SER A 51 0.09 -4.14 15.90
N GLU A 52 0.57 -5.34 16.19
CA GLU A 52 1.51 -6.05 15.32
C GLU A 52 0.87 -6.47 13.99
N ARG A 53 -0.41 -6.87 14.03
CA ARG A 53 -1.19 -7.24 12.85
C ARG A 53 -1.39 -6.05 11.91
N LEU A 54 -1.73 -4.88 12.44
CA LEU A 54 -1.86 -3.66 11.63
C LEU A 54 -0.52 -3.26 10.99
N GLN A 55 0.61 -3.63 11.59
CA GLN A 55 1.95 -3.37 11.06
C GLN A 55 2.51 -4.51 10.19
N THR A 56 1.77 -5.61 10.05
CA THR A 56 2.17 -6.78 9.26
C THR A 56 0.99 -7.28 8.40
N PRO A 57 0.43 -6.47 7.49
CA PRO A 57 -0.68 -6.87 6.63
C PRO A 57 -0.21 -7.81 5.51
N TYR A 58 0.34 -8.98 5.86
CA TYR A 58 1.01 -9.88 4.93
C TYR A 58 0.08 -10.35 3.81
N LYS A 59 -1.15 -10.71 4.13
CA LYS A 59 -2.12 -11.16 3.11
C LYS A 59 -2.43 -10.06 2.11
N TRP A 60 -2.57 -8.81 2.53
CA TRP A 60 -2.69 -7.69 1.62
C TRP A 60 -1.50 -7.57 0.66
N TYR A 61 -0.27 -7.80 1.15
CA TYR A 61 0.94 -7.79 0.34
C TYR A 61 1.05 -8.95 -0.65
N THR A 62 0.52 -10.13 -0.35
CA THR A 62 0.80 -11.34 -1.14
C THR A 62 -0.38 -11.88 -1.92
N ASP A 63 -1.59 -11.54 -1.50
CA ASP A 63 -2.79 -12.05 -2.12
C ASP A 63 -2.98 -11.42 -3.52
N PRO A 64 -3.11 -12.22 -4.59
CA PRO A 64 -3.24 -11.70 -5.95
C PRO A 64 -4.44 -10.77 -6.14
N ASP A 65 -5.56 -11.04 -5.47
CA ASP A 65 -6.76 -10.22 -5.60
C ASP A 65 -6.55 -8.88 -4.89
N CYS A 66 -5.97 -8.89 -3.68
CA CYS A 66 -5.58 -7.65 -2.99
C CYS A 66 -4.61 -6.80 -3.83
N ARG A 67 -3.58 -7.42 -4.44
CA ARG A 67 -2.64 -6.73 -5.33
C ARG A 67 -3.36 -6.10 -6.53
N GLN A 68 -4.32 -6.82 -7.12
CA GLN A 68 -5.08 -6.31 -8.28
C GLN A 68 -5.92 -5.08 -7.91
N TYR A 69 -6.62 -5.09 -6.77
CA TYR A 69 -7.37 -3.91 -6.30
C TYR A 69 -6.49 -2.68 -6.14
N VAL A 70 -5.27 -2.85 -5.62
CA VAL A 70 -4.33 -1.73 -5.48
C VAL A 70 -3.81 -1.26 -6.83
N LYS A 71 -3.49 -2.18 -7.76
CA LYS A 71 -3.08 -1.83 -9.13
C LYS A 71 -4.17 -1.06 -9.87
N ASP A 72 -5.43 -1.45 -9.71
CA ASP A 72 -6.58 -0.77 -10.32
C ASP A 72 -6.77 0.65 -9.75
N PHE A 73 -6.64 0.79 -8.42
CA PHE A 73 -6.69 2.09 -7.76
C PHE A 73 -5.57 3.03 -8.25
N ILE A 74 -4.32 2.55 -8.24
CA ILE A 74 -3.16 3.31 -8.71
C ILE A 74 -3.37 3.70 -10.17
N THR A 75 -3.77 2.76 -11.03
CA THR A 75 -4.03 3.01 -12.45
C THR A 75 -5.04 4.13 -12.63
N LYS A 76 -6.17 4.08 -11.91
CA LYS A 76 -7.21 5.11 -11.97
C LYS A 76 -6.70 6.50 -11.58
N VAL A 77 -5.81 6.59 -10.59
CA VAL A 77 -5.23 7.87 -10.16
C VAL A 77 -4.21 8.38 -11.18
N VAL A 78 -3.27 7.55 -11.63
CA VAL A 78 -2.20 8.00 -12.54
C VAL A 78 -2.71 8.32 -13.95
N THR A 79 -3.78 7.65 -14.40
CA THR A 79 -4.41 7.95 -15.71
C THR A 79 -5.47 9.05 -15.62
N ARG A 80 -5.72 9.64 -14.44
CA ARG A 80 -6.68 10.73 -14.30
C ARG A 80 -6.27 11.91 -15.16
N VAL A 81 -7.19 12.40 -15.99
CA VAL A 81 -7.05 13.67 -16.70
C VAL A 81 -7.54 14.80 -15.79
N ASN A 82 -6.66 15.77 -15.54
CA ASN A 82 -7.01 16.95 -14.78
C ASN A 82 -8.06 17.77 -15.55
N THR A 83 -9.24 17.95 -14.97
CA THR A 83 -10.36 18.65 -15.64
C THR A 83 -10.13 20.16 -15.81
N ILE A 84 -9.10 20.73 -15.19
CA ILE A 84 -8.79 22.16 -15.27
C ILE A 84 -7.84 22.47 -16.43
N ASN A 85 -6.78 21.67 -16.62
CA ASN A 85 -5.76 21.92 -17.64
C ASN A 85 -5.70 20.85 -18.74
N GLY A 86 -6.47 19.77 -18.64
CA GLY A 86 -6.55 18.69 -19.63
C GLY A 86 -5.35 17.73 -19.64
N ILE A 87 -4.38 17.86 -18.73
CA ILE A 87 -3.19 17.02 -18.69
C ILE A 87 -3.46 15.77 -17.83
N ALA A 88 -3.09 14.59 -18.35
CA ALA A 88 -3.13 13.36 -17.56
C ALA A 88 -2.07 13.42 -16.45
N TYR A 89 -2.38 12.96 -15.24
CA TYR A 89 -1.47 13.10 -14.10
C TYR A 89 -0.11 12.44 -14.34
N LYS A 90 -0.07 11.28 -14.99
CA LYS A 90 1.19 10.63 -15.41
C LYS A 90 2.07 11.50 -16.33
N ASP A 91 1.49 12.46 -17.03
CA ASP A 91 2.15 13.37 -17.98
C ASP A 91 2.31 14.80 -17.41
N ASP A 92 1.82 15.10 -16.20
CA ASP A 92 1.88 16.44 -15.60
C ASP A 92 3.24 16.67 -14.92
N PRO A 93 4.09 17.59 -15.42
CA PRO A 93 5.42 17.82 -14.87
C PRO A 93 5.38 18.46 -13.46
N THR A 94 4.21 18.85 -12.95
CA THR A 94 4.05 19.27 -11.54
C THR A 94 4.28 18.10 -10.59
N ILE A 95 4.07 16.85 -11.03
CA ILE A 95 4.35 15.65 -10.23
C ILE A 95 5.83 15.29 -10.41
N PHE A 96 6.59 15.33 -9.32
CA PHE A 96 8.01 14.98 -9.33
C PHE A 96 8.22 13.47 -9.21
N SER A 97 7.46 12.83 -8.32
CA SER A 97 7.54 11.40 -8.08
C SER A 97 6.23 10.84 -7.55
N TRP A 98 6.07 9.53 -7.60
CA TRP A 98 4.95 8.81 -7.01
C TRP A 98 5.44 8.06 -5.78
N ASN A 99 4.80 8.29 -4.64
CA ASN A 99 5.03 7.50 -3.44
C ASN A 99 3.87 6.51 -3.27
N MET A 100 4.16 5.22 -3.34
CA MET A 100 3.12 4.18 -3.32
C MET A 100 2.40 4.10 -1.97
N LEU A 101 3.13 4.10 -0.87
CA LEU A 101 2.60 3.83 0.46
C LEU A 101 3.35 4.66 1.49
N ASN A 102 2.64 5.40 2.32
CA ASN A 102 3.22 6.04 3.50
C ASN A 102 3.58 4.97 4.54
N GLU A 103 4.84 4.97 4.97
CA GLU A 103 5.39 4.11 6.01
C GLU A 103 5.04 2.61 5.88
N PRO A 104 5.37 1.96 4.75
CA PRO A 104 5.21 0.52 4.60
C PRO A 104 5.92 -0.23 5.72
N ARG A 105 5.23 -1.17 6.38
CA ARG A 105 5.82 -2.10 7.34
C ARG A 105 5.43 -3.53 7.01
N CYS A 106 6.38 -4.43 7.24
CA CYS A 106 6.19 -5.87 7.15
C CYS A 106 7.37 -6.57 7.85
N LYS A 107 7.45 -6.45 9.18
CA LYS A 107 8.66 -6.81 9.95
C LYS A 107 9.16 -8.25 9.74
N TYR A 108 8.27 -9.16 9.35
CA TYR A 108 8.55 -10.59 9.29
C TYR A 108 8.22 -11.23 7.93
N CYS A 109 7.97 -10.42 6.91
CA CYS A 109 7.34 -10.90 5.68
C CYS A 109 8.32 -11.45 4.63
N GLY A 110 9.62 -11.33 4.89
CA GLY A 110 10.64 -11.56 3.85
C GLY A 110 10.61 -10.46 2.77
N PRO A 111 11.63 -10.40 1.90
CA PRO A 111 11.64 -9.48 0.78
C PRO A 111 10.51 -9.74 -0.22
N GLU A 112 10.07 -10.99 -0.38
CA GLU A 112 9.12 -11.45 -1.39
C GLU A 112 7.78 -10.69 -1.32
N ALA A 113 7.32 -10.41 -0.09
CA ALA A 113 6.08 -9.67 0.14
C ALA A 113 6.07 -8.27 -0.51
N VAL A 114 7.24 -7.65 -0.68
CA VAL A 114 7.38 -6.31 -1.25
C VAL A 114 7.93 -6.35 -2.68
N THR A 115 8.84 -7.28 -3.00
CA THR A 115 9.51 -7.32 -4.31
C THR A 115 8.69 -7.95 -5.43
N GLU A 116 7.63 -8.69 -5.11
CA GLU A 116 6.79 -9.38 -6.10
C GLU A 116 5.57 -8.57 -6.58
N TRP A 117 5.49 -7.29 -6.22
CA TRP A 117 4.40 -6.39 -6.61
C TRP A 117 4.47 -5.96 -8.08
#